data_AF-A0A9P6YFI0-F1
#
_entry.id   AF-A0A9P6YFI0-F1
#
_cell.length_a   1.000
_cell.length_b   1.000
_cell.length_c   1.000
_cell.angle_alpha   90.00
_cell.angle_beta   90.00
_cell.angle_gamma   90.00
#
_symmetry.space_group_name_H-M   'P 1'
#
loop_
_entity.id
_entity.type
_entity.pdbx_description
1 polymer ?
#
loop_
_entity_poly.entity_id
_entity_poly.type
_entity_poly.pdbx_seq_one_letter_code
_entity_poly.pdbx_strand_id
1 'polypeptide(L)'
;MLSSIVTAINDIAVKRFHWTMDNDTFKIYKTPLIQKTPTTIHFDQIQFKCNLFFEPIIKITTLKTLPVSNGNVSNSFQFTLNSDQRQLLSKSSQIDGHPIYQIRFFCSKLDHSLNNLLVEFPPVCEIRLNGNTISAATLRVLKNKPGTVNPPDITIMTRKKDTNRVELVHGSISQSYIAGIFIVKRTPIQAIINEIKKRRISKESILKELQERQENEQDIALQSQTLLMKCPLAFSRIKIPIRSIHCHHLQCFDANTFLLMNEQRPTWTCPVCNIKIESYNHLILDGYFMEILKNTPKHIESVNVEPNGHIVIVDEHPSLSENQEDTDNDEQEEKDAPAIVELSDDDDNLSIPSSPKSTQQQPASATVDLISSDEEDG
;
A
#
# COMPACT_ATOMS: atom_id res chain seq x y z
N MET A 1 34.34 -34.31 -30.04
CA MET A 1 32.88 -34.34 -30.30
C MET A 1 32.09 -34.78 -29.06
N LEU A 2 32.45 -35.90 -28.41
CA LEU A 2 31.73 -36.43 -27.24
C LEU A 2 31.85 -35.57 -25.94
N SER A 3 32.99 -34.94 -25.69
CA SER A 3 33.17 -34.04 -24.51
C SER A 3 32.26 -32.80 -24.55
N SER A 4 32.02 -32.26 -25.75
CA SER A 4 31.11 -31.15 -25.98
C SER A 4 29.65 -31.53 -25.69
N ILE A 5 29.28 -32.79 -25.95
CA ILE A 5 27.94 -33.33 -25.65
C ILE A 5 27.74 -33.46 -24.13
N VAL A 6 28.76 -33.93 -23.38
CA VAL A 6 28.69 -34.00 -21.91
C VAL A 6 28.50 -32.63 -21.29
N THR A 7 29.18 -31.61 -21.83
CA THR A 7 29.05 -30.23 -21.37
C THR A 7 27.64 -29.69 -21.60
N ALA A 8 27.09 -29.87 -22.81
CA ALA A 8 25.73 -29.46 -23.13
C ALA A 8 24.66 -30.20 -22.29
N ILE A 9 24.87 -31.48 -21.99
CA ILE A 9 23.96 -32.24 -21.11
C ILE A 9 23.99 -31.70 -19.68
N ASN A 10 25.17 -31.35 -19.14
CA ASN A 10 25.29 -30.78 -17.81
C ASN A 10 24.67 -29.38 -17.69
N ASP A 11 24.68 -28.59 -18.78
CA ASP A 11 24.04 -27.27 -18.81
C ASP A 11 22.49 -27.37 -18.80
N ILE A 12 21.94 -28.46 -19.32
CA ILE A 12 20.48 -28.68 -19.42
C ILE A 12 19.97 -29.53 -18.23
N ALA A 13 20.82 -30.35 -17.61
CA ALA A 13 20.43 -31.27 -16.55
C ALA A 13 19.97 -30.55 -15.27
N VAL A 14 18.96 -31.13 -14.62
CA VAL A 14 18.52 -30.70 -13.28
C VAL A 14 19.72 -30.79 -12.32
N LYS A 15 19.97 -29.73 -11.54
CA LYS A 15 21.13 -29.53 -10.61
C LYS A 15 21.47 -30.69 -9.64
N ARG A 16 20.67 -31.77 -9.63
CA ARG A 16 20.80 -32.97 -8.82
C ARG A 16 21.73 -34.04 -9.40
N PHE A 17 22.12 -33.94 -10.67
CA PHE A 17 22.99 -34.92 -11.31
C PHE A 17 24.08 -34.23 -12.13
N HIS A 18 25.26 -34.83 -12.16
CA HIS A 18 26.39 -34.40 -12.99
C HIS A 18 26.96 -35.60 -13.74
N TRP A 19 27.20 -35.41 -15.03
CA TRP A 19 27.65 -36.44 -15.95
C TRP A 19 29.13 -36.24 -16.26
N THR A 20 29.92 -37.31 -16.20
CA THR A 20 31.32 -37.29 -16.63
C THR A 20 31.61 -38.45 -17.58
N MET A 21 32.68 -38.29 -18.35
CA MET A 21 33.17 -39.31 -19.27
C MET A 21 34.57 -39.71 -18.82
N ASP A 22 34.76 -41.01 -18.62
CA ASP A 22 35.99 -41.60 -18.14
C ASP A 22 36.28 -42.84 -18.99
N ASN A 23 37.40 -42.82 -19.72
CA ASN A 23 37.80 -43.87 -20.67
C ASN A 23 36.64 -44.36 -21.57
N ASP A 24 36.04 -43.46 -22.34
CA ASP A 24 34.92 -43.71 -23.26
C ASP A 24 33.65 -44.31 -22.63
N THR A 25 33.52 -44.26 -21.30
CA THR A 25 32.34 -44.72 -20.57
C THR A 25 31.60 -43.56 -19.92
N PHE A 26 30.28 -43.47 -20.12
CA PHE A 26 29.43 -42.44 -19.50
C PHE A 26 29.07 -42.82 -18.05
N LYS A 27 29.36 -41.95 -17.09
CA LYS A 27 29.04 -42.14 -15.67
C LYS A 27 28.16 -40.98 -15.16
N ILE A 28 27.13 -41.31 -14.40
CA ILE A 28 26.20 -40.35 -13.78
C ILE A 28 26.47 -40.33 -12.28
N TYR A 29 26.68 -39.14 -11.74
CA TYR A 29 26.80 -38.94 -10.31
C TYR A 29 25.63 -38.11 -9.80
N LYS A 30 25.05 -38.52 -8.68
CA LYS A 30 24.09 -37.70 -7.95
C LYS A 30 24.88 -36.64 -7.21
N THR A 31 24.62 -35.36 -7.49
CA THR A 31 25.28 -34.24 -6.81
C THR A 31 25.00 -34.39 -5.31
N PRO A 32 26.03 -34.56 -4.47
CA PRO A 32 25.80 -34.66 -3.03
C PRO A 32 25.10 -33.39 -2.58
N LEU A 33 24.05 -33.54 -1.76
CA LEU A 33 23.43 -32.42 -1.09
C LEU A 33 24.52 -31.76 -0.24
N ILE A 34 25.06 -30.64 -0.71
CA ILE A 34 25.85 -29.75 0.13
C ILE A 34 24.91 -29.39 1.28
N GLN A 35 25.14 -29.98 2.45
CA GLN A 35 24.58 -29.48 3.69
C GLN A 35 25.04 -28.02 3.74
N LYS A 36 24.13 -27.08 3.44
CA LYS A 36 24.40 -25.67 3.64
C LYS A 36 24.79 -25.55 5.11
N THR A 37 26.07 -25.30 5.35
CA THR A 37 26.54 -24.79 6.64
C THR A 37 25.62 -23.62 6.98
N PRO A 38 25.09 -23.54 8.21
CA PRO A 38 24.18 -22.47 8.58
C PRO A 38 24.92 -21.15 8.36
N THR A 39 24.53 -20.41 7.33
CA THR A 39 25.07 -19.09 7.05
C THR A 39 24.92 -18.30 8.33
N THR A 40 26.04 -17.93 8.96
CA THR A 40 25.99 -17.11 10.16
C THR A 40 25.46 -15.75 9.74
N ILE A 41 24.16 -15.52 9.98
CA ILE A 41 23.49 -14.27 9.63
C ILE A 41 24.05 -13.19 10.56
N HIS A 42 24.84 -12.27 10.01
CA HIS A 42 25.26 -11.08 10.73
C HIS A 42 24.09 -10.09 10.81
N PHE A 43 23.33 -10.15 11.90
CA PHE A 43 22.14 -9.34 12.16
C PHE A 43 22.37 -7.82 12.15
N ASP A 44 23.63 -7.36 12.14
CA ASP A 44 23.99 -5.94 12.11
C ASP A 44 23.92 -5.32 10.71
N GLN A 45 23.81 -6.13 9.67
CA GLN A 45 23.68 -5.66 8.28
C GLN A 45 22.24 -5.60 7.78
N ILE A 46 21.26 -5.95 8.62
CA ILE A 46 19.86 -6.08 8.20
C ILE A 46 19.20 -4.72 8.11
N GLN A 47 18.74 -4.38 6.90
CA GLN A 47 18.06 -3.13 6.61
C GLN A 47 16.66 -3.41 6.05
N PHE A 48 15.65 -2.94 6.76
CA PHE A 48 14.28 -2.88 6.23
C PHE A 48 14.21 -1.78 5.17
N LYS A 49 13.44 -2.01 4.11
CA LYS A 49 13.18 -0.98 3.10
C LYS A 49 12.54 0.23 3.78
N CYS A 50 13.19 1.38 3.69
CA CYS A 50 12.65 2.61 4.24
C CYS A 50 11.33 2.97 3.55
N ASN A 51 10.31 3.31 4.34
CA ASN A 51 9.11 3.94 3.85
C ASN A 51 9.34 5.46 3.86
N LEU A 52 8.83 6.17 2.84
CA LEU A 52 8.79 7.64 2.78
C LEU A 52 8.27 8.28 4.08
N PHE A 53 7.27 7.65 4.70
CA PHE A 53 6.62 8.18 5.91
C PHE A 53 7.33 7.79 7.20
N PHE A 54 8.03 6.65 7.22
CA PHE A 54 8.59 6.06 8.45
C PHE A 54 10.00 5.51 8.19
N GLU A 55 11.00 6.24 8.66
CA GLU A 55 12.41 5.89 8.53
C GLU A 55 12.94 5.27 9.83
N PRO A 56 13.40 4.00 9.84
CA PRO A 56 13.99 3.40 11.04
C PRO A 56 15.34 4.04 11.37
N ILE A 57 15.47 4.58 12.59
CA ILE A 57 16.68 5.32 13.01
C ILE A 57 17.45 4.64 14.15
N ILE A 58 16.75 3.99 15.09
CA ILE A 58 17.37 3.39 16.28
C ILE A 58 16.77 2.00 16.50
N LYS A 59 17.61 0.97 16.49
CA LYS A 59 17.25 -0.40 16.87
C LYS A 59 17.16 -0.49 18.40
N ILE A 60 15.98 -0.78 18.95
CA ILE A 60 15.76 -0.86 20.42
C ILE A 60 15.95 -2.29 20.94
N THR A 61 15.65 -3.30 20.11
CA THR A 61 15.82 -4.72 20.47
C THR A 61 16.82 -5.42 19.56
N THR A 62 17.46 -6.48 20.05
CA THR A 62 18.11 -7.43 19.15
C THR A 62 17.08 -8.01 18.18
N LEU A 63 17.50 -8.20 16.93
CA LEU A 63 16.65 -8.87 15.95
C LEU A 63 16.55 -10.35 16.32
N LYS A 64 15.34 -10.92 16.18
CA LYS A 64 15.11 -12.34 16.42
C LYS A 64 14.63 -13.01 15.15
N THR A 65 15.20 -14.16 14.85
CA THR A 65 14.70 -15.06 13.82
C THR A 65 13.55 -15.87 14.38
N LEU A 66 12.44 -15.92 13.65
CA LEU A 66 11.32 -16.79 13.88
C LEU A 66 11.51 -18.00 12.96
N PRO A 67 11.97 -19.16 13.47
CA PRO A 67 12.18 -20.33 12.63
C PRO A 67 10.85 -20.93 12.18
N VAL A 68 10.90 -21.73 11.12
CA VAL A 68 9.79 -22.58 10.68
C VAL A 68 9.23 -23.36 11.87
N SER A 69 7.91 -23.31 12.05
CA SER A 69 7.24 -23.94 13.18
C SER A 69 5.91 -24.55 12.78
N ASN A 70 5.57 -25.66 13.45
CA ASN A 70 4.27 -26.31 13.34
C ASN A 70 3.50 -26.02 14.63
N GLY A 71 2.38 -25.30 14.52
CA GLY A 71 1.56 -24.89 15.65
C GLY A 71 1.82 -23.46 16.13
N ASN A 72 1.15 -23.11 17.23
CA ASN A 72 1.18 -21.76 17.78
C ASN A 72 2.47 -21.54 18.57
N VAL A 73 3.24 -20.52 18.16
CA VAL A 73 4.51 -20.13 18.79
C VAL A 73 4.44 -18.67 19.22
N SER A 74 5.01 -18.35 20.38
CA SER A 74 5.13 -16.97 20.88
C SER A 74 6.61 -16.57 20.95
N ASN A 75 6.95 -15.49 20.26
CA ASN A 75 8.29 -14.90 20.27
C ASN A 75 8.27 -13.59 21.05
N SER A 76 8.99 -13.53 22.18
CA SER A 76 9.01 -12.35 23.04
C SER A 76 10.22 -11.44 22.77
N PHE A 77 10.00 -10.13 22.81
CA PHE A 77 10.97 -9.05 22.68
C PHE A 77 10.85 -8.17 23.93
N GLN A 78 11.97 -7.79 24.54
CA GLN A 78 11.98 -6.96 25.73
C GLN A 78 12.88 -5.75 25.54
N PHE A 79 12.41 -4.60 26.00
CA PHE A 79 13.20 -3.37 25.97
C PHE A 79 12.80 -2.41 27.08
N THR A 80 13.75 -1.56 27.48
CA THR A 80 13.52 -0.43 28.40
C THR A 80 14.07 0.81 27.74
N LEU A 81 13.30 1.90 27.78
CA LEU A 81 13.74 3.17 27.18
C LEU A 81 14.80 3.84 28.07
N ASN A 82 15.85 4.37 27.46
CA ASN A 82 16.80 5.23 28.15
C ASN A 82 16.32 6.70 28.18
N SER A 83 17.06 7.60 28.84
CA SER A 83 16.71 9.03 28.94
C SER A 83 16.58 9.69 27.57
N ASP A 84 17.51 9.40 26.69
CA ASP A 84 17.66 10.11 25.41
C ASP A 84 16.55 9.67 24.44
N GLN A 85 16.22 8.39 24.44
CA GLN A 85 15.08 7.83 23.70
C GLN A 85 13.76 8.44 24.19
N ARG A 86 13.57 8.61 25.51
CA ARG A 86 12.37 9.28 26.05
C ARG A 86 12.28 10.74 25.59
N GLN A 87 13.40 11.47 25.64
CA GLN A 87 13.46 12.86 25.18
C GLN A 87 13.22 12.97 23.67
N LEU A 88 13.71 12.00 22.90
CA LEU A 88 13.49 11.93 21.46
C LEU A 88 12.00 11.73 21.14
N LEU A 89 11.36 10.75 21.79
CA LEU A 89 9.94 10.43 21.63
C LEU A 89 8.99 11.53 22.13
N SER A 90 9.47 12.47 22.96
CA SER A 90 8.67 13.63 23.37
C SER A 90 8.67 14.79 22.37
N LYS A 91 9.45 14.72 21.27
CA LYS A 91 9.49 15.78 20.27
C LYS A 91 8.27 15.74 19.36
N SER A 92 7.64 16.91 19.20
CA SER A 92 6.54 17.13 18.27
C SER A 92 6.98 17.91 17.04
N SER A 93 6.33 17.61 15.92
CA SER A 93 6.50 18.25 14.63
C SER A 93 5.95 19.66 14.68
N GLN A 94 6.70 20.63 14.18
CA GLN A 94 6.22 22.02 14.05
C GLN A 94 5.23 22.19 12.89
N ILE A 95 5.09 21.18 12.02
CA ILE A 95 4.25 21.24 10.83
C ILE A 95 2.81 20.83 11.16
N ASP A 96 2.63 19.80 11.98
CA ASP A 96 1.33 19.20 12.27
C ASP A 96 1.10 18.91 13.76
N GLY A 97 2.01 19.32 14.65
CA GLY A 97 1.89 19.14 16.10
C GLY A 97 2.00 17.69 16.61
N HIS A 98 2.06 16.71 15.70
CA HIS A 98 2.12 15.30 16.03
C HIS A 98 3.54 14.83 16.40
N PRO A 99 3.70 13.70 17.13
CA PRO A 99 5.02 13.16 17.45
C PRO A 99 5.87 12.90 16.20
N ILE A 100 7.12 13.38 16.21
CA ILE A 100 8.08 13.15 15.12
C ILE A 100 8.63 11.73 15.18
N TYR A 101 8.75 11.16 16.37
CA TYR A 101 9.36 9.85 16.58
C TYR A 101 8.34 8.88 17.15
N GLN A 102 8.35 7.67 16.62
CA GLN A 102 7.44 6.59 17.00
C GLN A 102 8.24 5.31 17.26
N ILE A 103 7.74 4.44 18.11
CA ILE A 103 8.23 3.08 18.29
C ILE A 103 7.38 2.18 17.41
N ARG A 104 8.02 1.46 16.48
CA ARG A 104 7.32 0.56 15.57
C ARG A 104 7.93 -0.84 15.57
N PHE A 105 7.07 -1.84 15.37
CA PHE A 105 7.48 -3.24 15.28
C PHE A 105 7.69 -3.62 13.82
N PHE A 106 8.88 -4.11 13.48
CA PHE A 106 9.23 -4.54 12.14
C PHE A 106 9.29 -6.07 12.09
N CYS A 107 8.77 -6.63 11.00
CA CYS A 107 8.86 -8.04 10.68
C CYS A 107 9.09 -8.16 9.17
N SER A 108 9.86 -9.15 8.73
CA SER A 108 10.01 -9.50 7.32
C SER A 108 10.20 -11.00 7.21
N LYS A 109 9.84 -11.56 6.05
CA LYS A 109 10.35 -12.87 5.65
C LYS A 109 11.88 -12.80 5.61
N LEU A 110 12.52 -13.85 6.11
CA LEU A 110 13.96 -13.98 6.05
C LEU A 110 14.33 -14.44 4.64
N ASP A 111 14.96 -13.55 3.87
CA ASP A 111 15.52 -13.83 2.56
C ASP A 111 17.06 -13.72 2.59
N HIS A 112 17.74 -14.37 1.65
CA HIS A 112 19.20 -14.45 1.57
C HIS A 112 19.88 -13.10 1.33
N SER A 113 19.17 -12.11 0.78
CA SER A 113 19.71 -10.80 0.45
C SER A 113 19.94 -9.89 1.67
N LEU A 114 19.17 -10.07 2.75
CA LEU A 114 19.20 -9.32 4.04
C LEU A 114 19.15 -7.78 3.93
N ASN A 115 19.04 -7.24 2.72
CA ASN A 115 19.03 -5.83 2.39
C ASN A 115 17.65 -5.46 1.81
N ASN A 116 17.15 -4.26 2.13
CA ASN A 116 15.86 -3.76 1.64
C ASN A 116 14.68 -4.70 1.93
N LEU A 117 14.66 -5.30 3.12
CA LEU A 117 13.61 -6.21 3.53
C LEU A 117 12.24 -5.51 3.57
N LEU A 118 11.25 -6.07 2.88
CA LEU A 118 9.88 -5.56 2.90
C LEU A 118 9.22 -5.92 4.24
N VAL A 119 8.44 -4.98 4.78
CA VAL A 119 7.67 -5.26 5.99
C VAL A 119 6.56 -6.26 5.68
N GLU A 120 6.66 -7.44 6.28
CA GLU A 120 5.75 -8.57 6.10
C GLU A 120 5.62 -9.35 7.40
N PHE A 121 4.39 -9.75 7.71
CA PHE A 121 4.06 -10.53 8.90
C PHE A 121 3.65 -11.96 8.52
N PRO A 122 3.79 -12.93 9.45
CA PRO A 122 3.19 -14.24 9.28
C PRO A 122 1.69 -14.16 8.96
N PRO A 123 1.15 -15.04 8.09
CA PRO A 123 -0.24 -14.94 7.63
C PRO A 123 -1.28 -14.94 8.77
N VAL A 124 -1.03 -15.71 9.82
CA VAL A 124 -1.83 -15.76 11.03
C VAL A 124 -0.94 -15.38 12.20
N CYS A 125 -1.04 -14.13 12.65
CA CYS A 125 -0.31 -13.65 13.81
C CYS A 125 -1.06 -12.56 14.58
N GLU A 126 -0.59 -12.35 15.80
CA GLU A 126 -1.06 -11.36 16.75
C GLU A 126 0.17 -10.75 17.45
N ILE A 127 0.17 -9.44 17.65
CA ILE A 127 1.19 -8.76 18.47
C ILE A 127 0.55 -8.30 19.77
N ARG A 128 1.19 -8.63 20.90
CA ARG A 128 0.80 -8.17 22.23
C ARG A 128 1.90 -7.30 22.81
N LEU A 129 1.56 -6.15 23.38
CA LEU A 129 2.49 -5.31 24.14
C LEU A 129 1.97 -5.16 25.56
N ASN A 130 2.77 -5.61 26.52
CA ASN A 130 2.45 -5.56 27.95
C ASN A 130 1.11 -6.24 28.30
N GLY A 131 0.77 -7.31 27.58
CA GLY A 131 -0.50 -8.05 27.72
C GLY A 131 -1.65 -7.54 26.86
N ASN A 132 -1.52 -6.36 26.24
CA ASN A 132 -2.57 -5.78 25.39
C ASN A 132 -2.32 -6.10 23.91
N THR A 133 -3.36 -6.57 23.21
CA THR A 133 -3.30 -6.92 21.80
C THR A 133 -3.37 -5.69 20.89
N ILE A 134 -2.53 -5.66 19.85
CA ILE A 134 -2.59 -4.68 18.75
C ILE A 134 -3.64 -5.13 17.73
N SER A 135 -4.37 -4.17 17.16
CA SER A 135 -5.38 -4.46 16.13
C SER A 135 -4.82 -5.32 14.99
N ALA A 136 -5.50 -6.43 14.71
CA ALA A 136 -5.14 -7.34 13.63
C ALA A 136 -5.18 -6.65 12.25
N ALA A 137 -6.01 -5.61 12.08
CA ALA A 137 -6.11 -4.86 10.82
C ALA A 137 -4.77 -4.21 10.43
N THR A 138 -3.97 -3.78 11.41
CA THR A 138 -2.65 -3.17 11.18
C THR A 138 -1.62 -4.17 10.65
N LEU A 139 -1.86 -5.48 10.82
CA LEU A 139 -0.93 -6.54 10.43
C LEU A 139 -1.28 -7.19 9.08
N ARG A 140 -2.49 -6.94 8.53
CA ARG A 140 -2.96 -7.63 7.31
C ARG A 140 -2.28 -7.09 6.05
N VAL A 141 -1.62 -8.00 5.33
CA VAL A 141 -1.10 -7.78 3.97
C VAL A 141 -2.24 -7.86 2.95
N LEU A 142 -2.21 -7.04 1.89
CA LEU A 142 -3.17 -7.13 0.80
C LEU A 142 -2.82 -8.41 0.05
N LYS A 143 -3.84 -9.21 -0.23
CA LYS A 143 -3.68 -10.41 -1.05
C LYS A 143 -2.89 -10.02 -2.32
N ASN A 144 -1.86 -10.79 -2.63
CA ASN A 144 -0.99 -10.63 -3.81
C ASN A 144 -0.15 -9.33 -3.90
N LYS A 145 0.00 -8.54 -2.82
CA LYS A 145 0.85 -7.33 -2.81
C LYS A 145 1.78 -7.29 -1.59
N PRO A 146 2.93 -8.01 -1.61
CA PRO A 146 3.93 -7.97 -0.55
C PRO A 146 4.48 -6.55 -0.35
N GLY A 147 4.84 -6.20 0.89
CA GLY A 147 5.34 -4.86 1.26
C GLY A 147 4.27 -3.76 1.37
N THR A 148 2.98 -4.11 1.37
CA THR A 148 1.87 -3.15 1.54
C THR A 148 1.42 -2.95 2.99
N VAL A 149 2.22 -3.41 3.96
CA VAL A 149 1.93 -3.26 5.39
C VAL A 149 2.94 -2.31 6.00
N ASN A 150 2.43 -1.32 6.72
CA ASN A 150 3.28 -0.49 7.54
C ASN A 150 3.61 -1.20 8.86
N PRO A 151 4.84 -1.01 9.38
CA PRO A 151 5.16 -1.52 10.70
C PRO A 151 4.20 -0.86 11.72
N PRO A 152 3.50 -1.63 12.57
CA PRO A 152 2.53 -1.09 13.53
C PRO A 152 3.19 -0.15 14.52
N ASP A 153 2.51 0.94 14.84
CA ASP A 153 2.90 1.88 15.89
C ASP A 153 2.50 1.33 17.27
N ILE A 154 3.50 1.19 18.14
CA ILE A 154 3.34 0.66 19.50
C ILE A 154 3.66 1.72 20.56
N THR A 155 3.86 2.97 20.15
CA THR A 155 4.31 4.08 21.01
C THR A 155 3.35 4.32 22.16
N ILE A 156 2.05 4.39 21.89
CA ILE A 156 1.01 4.73 22.89
C ILE A 156 0.96 3.68 24.01
N MET A 157 1.18 2.41 23.67
CA MET A 157 1.09 1.28 24.60
C MET A 157 2.42 1.03 25.34
N THR A 158 3.48 1.78 25.02
CA THR A 158 4.81 1.62 25.61
C THR A 158 4.89 2.32 26.97
N ARG A 159 5.27 1.57 28.01
CA ARG A 159 5.62 2.10 29.33
C ARG A 159 6.92 2.89 29.24
N LYS A 160 6.91 4.16 29.65
CA LYS A 160 8.06 5.07 29.47
C LYS A 160 9.25 4.78 30.40
N LYS A 161 8.98 4.28 31.61
CA LYS A 161 9.97 4.10 32.69
C LYS A 161 10.23 2.64 33.08
N ASP A 162 9.40 1.71 32.60
CA ASP A 162 9.47 0.29 32.94
C ASP A 162 9.91 -0.55 31.73
N THR A 163 10.27 -1.79 32.00
CA THR A 163 10.49 -2.80 30.96
C THR A 163 9.20 -3.07 30.21
N ASN A 164 9.29 -3.04 28.87
CA ASN A 164 8.22 -3.40 27.96
C ASN A 164 8.45 -4.81 27.41
N ARG A 165 7.39 -5.60 27.33
CA ARG A 165 7.40 -6.93 26.72
C ARG A 165 6.45 -6.95 25.53
N VAL A 166 7.01 -7.15 24.34
CA VAL A 166 6.26 -7.37 23.11
C VAL A 166 6.30 -8.86 22.76
N GLU A 167 5.19 -9.43 22.33
CA GLU A 167 5.07 -10.82 21.96
C GLU A 167 4.46 -10.91 20.56
N LEU A 168 5.16 -11.55 19.63
CA LEU A 168 4.62 -11.93 18.34
C LEU A 168 4.17 -13.40 18.44
N VAL A 169 2.86 -13.60 18.54
CA VAL A 169 2.22 -14.90 18.53
C VAL A 169 1.84 -15.22 17.09
N HIS A 170 2.24 -16.37 16.58
CA HIS A 170 1.90 -16.79 15.22
C HIS A 170 1.52 -18.27 15.17
N GLY A 171 0.70 -18.62 14.19
CA GLY A 171 0.42 -20.02 13.86
C GLY A 171 1.58 -20.67 13.10
N SER A 172 1.28 -21.79 12.43
CA SER A 172 2.27 -22.49 11.61
C SER A 172 2.83 -21.58 10.50
N ILE A 173 4.16 -21.53 10.40
CA ILE A 173 4.86 -20.78 9.35
C ILE A 173 5.78 -21.72 8.56
N SER A 174 5.70 -21.67 7.24
CA SER A 174 6.52 -22.48 6.31
C SER A 174 7.82 -21.80 5.90
N GLN A 175 7.98 -20.51 6.22
CA GLN A 175 9.16 -19.70 5.95
C GLN A 175 9.59 -19.01 7.24
N SER A 176 10.90 -18.90 7.46
CA SER A 176 11.43 -18.16 8.61
C SER A 176 11.21 -16.65 8.44
N TYR A 177 10.96 -15.95 9.54
CA TYR A 177 10.86 -14.49 9.58
C TYR A 177 11.97 -13.91 10.45
N ILE A 178 12.15 -12.60 10.35
CA ILE A 178 12.96 -11.82 11.26
C ILE A 178 12.17 -10.62 11.76
N ALA A 179 12.25 -10.35 13.06
CA ALA A 179 11.53 -9.24 13.65
C ALA A 179 12.36 -8.48 14.68
N GLY A 180 11.96 -7.24 14.94
CA GLY A 180 12.54 -6.39 15.95
C GLY A 180 11.83 -5.04 16.08
N ILE A 181 12.25 -4.25 17.05
CA ILE A 181 11.60 -2.99 17.42
C ILE A 181 12.56 -1.85 17.16
N PHE A 182 12.04 -0.81 16.52
CA PHE A 182 12.80 0.36 16.12
C PHE A 182 12.09 1.64 16.56
N ILE A 183 12.87 2.66 16.93
CA ILE A 183 12.38 4.04 16.85
C ILE A 183 12.50 4.46 15.38
N VAL A 184 11.41 4.99 14.85
CA VAL A 184 11.33 5.56 13.50
C VAL A 184 11.16 7.06 13.57
N LYS A 185 11.67 7.76 12.56
CA LYS A 185 11.35 9.16 12.28
C LYS A 185 10.17 9.22 11.31
N ARG A 186 9.10 9.91 11.70
CA ARG A 186 7.95 10.19 10.87
C ARG A 186 8.21 11.42 10.00
N THR A 187 7.86 11.32 8.71
CA THR A 187 7.82 12.46 7.79
C THR A 187 6.38 12.95 7.67
N PRO A 188 6.03 14.18 8.13
CA PRO A 188 4.70 14.73 7.98
C PRO A 188 4.28 14.84 6.51
N ILE A 189 3.02 14.51 6.20
CA ILE A 189 2.48 14.57 4.84
C ILE A 189 2.65 15.97 4.22
N GLN A 190 2.41 17.02 5.00
CA GLN A 190 2.57 18.40 4.52
C GLN A 190 4.01 18.72 4.12
N ALA A 191 5.02 18.12 4.78
CA ALA A 191 6.41 18.26 4.36
C ALA A 191 6.64 17.64 2.96
N ILE A 192 6.06 16.46 2.70
CA ILE A 192 6.16 15.77 1.41
C ILE A 192 5.42 16.56 0.32
N ILE A 193 4.24 17.09 0.62
CA ILE A 193 3.48 17.96 -0.30
C ILE A 193 4.31 19.19 -0.68
N ASN A 194 4.98 19.82 0.29
CA ASN A 194 5.84 20.98 0.01
C ASN A 194 7.01 20.62 -0.92
N GLU A 195 7.58 19.41 -0.82
CA GLU A 195 8.57 18.93 -1.78
C GLU A 195 7.97 18.65 -3.17
N ILE A 196 6.77 18.07 -3.25
CA ILE A 196 6.07 17.85 -4.53
C ILE A 196 5.77 19.18 -5.23
N LYS A 197 5.34 20.20 -4.48
CA LYS A 197 5.03 21.54 -5.02
C LYS A 197 6.22 22.19 -5.70
N LYS A 198 7.46 21.85 -5.32
CA LYS A 198 8.68 22.32 -5.98
C LYS A 198 8.87 21.71 -7.38
N ARG A 199 8.28 20.54 -7.64
CA ARG A 199 8.30 19.83 -8.92
C ARG A 199 7.02 20.11 -9.70
N ARG A 200 6.88 21.36 -10.15
CA ARG A 200 5.72 21.80 -10.93
C ARG A 200 6.02 21.68 -12.42
N ILE A 201 5.07 21.15 -13.17
CA ILE A 201 5.01 21.33 -14.63
C ILE A 201 4.14 22.56 -14.93
N SER A 202 4.58 23.42 -15.84
CA SER A 202 3.82 24.64 -16.18
C SER A 202 2.66 24.33 -17.12
N LYS A 203 1.68 25.23 -17.19
CA LYS A 203 0.58 25.12 -18.17
C LYS A 203 1.11 25.08 -19.59
N GLU A 204 2.08 25.94 -19.90
CA GLU A 204 2.67 26.08 -21.22
C GLU A 204 3.35 24.79 -21.66
N SER A 205 4.06 24.11 -20.75
CA SER A 205 4.65 22.80 -21.04
C SER A 205 3.60 21.73 -21.37
N ILE A 206 2.48 21.72 -20.65
CA ILE A 206 1.39 20.76 -20.89
C ILE A 206 0.69 21.07 -22.23
N LEU A 207 0.37 22.34 -22.49
CA LEU A 207 -0.25 22.75 -23.75
C LEU A 207 0.65 22.40 -24.95
N LYS A 208 1.96 22.58 -24.81
CA LYS A 208 2.92 22.17 -25.82
C LYS A 208 2.92 20.65 -26.04
N GLU A 209 2.90 19.86 -24.97
CA GLU A 209 2.81 18.40 -25.06
C GLU A 209 1.52 17.95 -25.76
N LEU A 210 0.39 18.61 -25.50
CA LEU A 210 -0.88 18.34 -26.17
C LEU A 210 -0.84 18.67 -27.66
N GLN A 211 -0.24 19.80 -28.02
CA GLN A 211 -0.04 20.20 -29.42
C GLN A 211 0.88 19.22 -30.16
N GLU A 212 2.03 18.85 -29.56
CA GLU A 212 2.96 17.88 -30.13
C GLU A 212 2.29 16.50 -30.32
N ARG A 213 1.41 16.08 -29.40
CA ARG A 213 0.63 14.84 -29.57
C ARG A 213 -0.33 14.94 -30.74
N GLN A 214 -1.01 16.07 -30.90
CA GLN A 214 -1.91 16.34 -32.02
C GLN A 214 -1.19 16.35 -33.37
N GLU A 215 0.01 16.93 -33.43
CA GLU A 215 0.82 16.96 -34.64
C GLU A 215 1.39 15.59 -35.03
N ASN A 216 1.56 14.66 -34.08
CA ASN A 216 2.04 13.31 -34.36
C ASN A 216 0.93 12.32 -34.72
N GLU A 217 -0.30 12.58 -34.29
CA GLU A 217 -1.48 11.74 -34.52
C GLU A 217 -2.40 12.32 -35.64
N GLN A 218 -1.81 12.88 -36.71
CA GLN A 218 -2.54 13.64 -37.75
C GLN A 218 -3.68 12.87 -38.43
N ASP A 219 -3.64 11.54 -38.43
CA ASP A 219 -4.67 10.68 -39.05
C ASP A 219 -5.81 10.31 -38.07
N ILE A 220 -5.74 10.70 -36.80
CA ILE A 220 -6.75 10.44 -35.78
C ILE A 220 -7.23 11.78 -35.21
N ALA A 221 -8.52 12.09 -35.38
CA ALA A 221 -9.11 13.25 -34.74
C ALA A 221 -9.06 13.08 -33.21
N LEU A 222 -8.16 13.79 -32.54
CA LEU A 222 -8.14 13.88 -31.08
C LEU A 222 -9.48 14.43 -30.61
N GLN A 223 -10.16 13.66 -29.75
CA GLN A 223 -11.41 14.07 -29.14
C GLN A 223 -11.15 14.93 -27.90
N SER A 224 -12.09 15.83 -27.59
CA SER A 224 -12.10 16.57 -26.35
C SER A 224 -12.06 15.60 -25.14
N GLN A 225 -11.25 15.91 -24.14
CA GLN A 225 -11.16 15.12 -22.91
C GLN A 225 -11.95 15.78 -21.78
N THR A 226 -12.92 15.08 -21.21
CA THR A 226 -13.60 15.54 -19.99
C THR A 226 -12.71 15.31 -18.76
N LEU A 227 -12.49 16.36 -17.97
CA LEU A 227 -11.80 16.33 -16.70
C LEU A 227 -12.78 16.54 -15.55
N LEU A 228 -12.67 15.70 -14.51
CA LEU A 228 -13.44 15.82 -13.29
C LEU A 228 -12.70 16.66 -12.27
N MET A 229 -13.40 17.63 -11.67
CA MET A 229 -12.87 18.51 -10.63
C MET A 229 -12.76 17.80 -9.28
N LYS A 230 -13.42 16.66 -9.12
CA LYS A 230 -13.37 15.80 -7.93
C LYS A 230 -12.23 14.79 -8.01
N CYS A 231 -11.59 14.54 -6.86
CA CYS A 231 -10.55 13.55 -6.71
C CYS A 231 -11.15 12.13 -6.78
N PRO A 232 -10.62 11.21 -7.60
CA PRO A 232 -11.14 9.83 -7.69
C PRO A 232 -11.00 9.04 -6.39
N LEU A 233 -10.19 9.51 -5.44
CA LEU A 233 -9.96 8.85 -4.15
C LEU A 233 -10.84 9.39 -3.01
N ALA A 234 -11.15 10.70 -3.02
CA ALA A 234 -11.87 11.35 -1.92
C ALA A 234 -13.29 11.79 -2.31
N PHE A 235 -13.65 11.71 -3.59
CA PHE A 235 -14.91 12.21 -4.14
C PHE A 235 -15.21 13.69 -3.81
N SER A 236 -14.18 14.43 -3.39
CA SER A 236 -14.21 15.86 -3.08
C SER A 236 -13.34 16.63 -4.06
N ARG A 237 -13.61 17.92 -4.20
CA ARG A 237 -12.89 18.78 -5.15
C ARG A 237 -11.38 18.76 -4.87
N ILE A 238 -10.60 18.53 -5.93
CA ILE A 238 -9.14 18.50 -5.86
C ILE A 238 -8.63 19.86 -5.37
N LYS A 239 -7.71 19.87 -4.41
CA LYS A 239 -7.07 21.09 -3.89
C LYS A 239 -5.63 21.20 -4.40
N ILE A 240 -4.91 20.08 -4.42
CA ILE A 240 -3.51 20.01 -4.86
C ILE A 240 -3.44 18.97 -5.98
N PRO A 241 -3.63 19.37 -7.25
CA PRO A 241 -3.70 18.45 -8.39
C PRO A 241 -2.30 17.92 -8.70
N ILE A 242 -2.12 16.62 -8.48
CA ILE A 242 -0.90 15.92 -8.83
C ILE A 242 -1.19 14.78 -9.79
N ARG A 243 -0.16 14.40 -10.53
CA ARG A 243 -0.08 13.14 -11.29
C ARG A 243 1.36 12.68 -11.37
N SER A 244 1.58 11.47 -11.86
CA SER A 244 2.94 10.98 -12.16
C SER A 244 3.43 11.58 -13.48
N ILE A 245 4.72 11.82 -13.61
CA ILE A 245 5.36 12.14 -14.91
C ILE A 245 5.18 11.02 -15.95
N HIS A 246 4.84 9.81 -15.52
CA HIS A 246 4.59 8.66 -16.39
C HIS A 246 3.10 8.47 -16.72
N CYS A 247 2.23 9.38 -16.29
CA CYS A 247 0.81 9.35 -16.61
C CYS A 247 0.56 9.87 -18.03
N HIS A 248 -0.12 9.08 -18.86
CA HIS A 248 -0.56 9.46 -20.21
C HIS A 248 -1.97 10.10 -20.23
N HIS A 249 -2.45 10.61 -19.09
CA HIS A 249 -3.74 11.27 -18.95
C HIS A 249 -3.58 12.65 -18.32
N LEU A 250 -4.53 13.55 -18.60
CA LEU A 250 -4.61 14.89 -18.00
C LEU A 250 -5.31 14.90 -16.63
N GLN A 251 -6.19 13.93 -16.35
CA GLN A 251 -6.91 13.85 -15.07
C GLN A 251 -5.94 13.80 -13.89
N CYS A 252 -6.10 14.72 -12.95
CA CYS A 252 -5.32 14.76 -11.73
C CYS A 252 -6.05 14.10 -10.55
N PHE A 253 -5.32 13.87 -9.47
CA PHE A 253 -5.85 13.46 -8.17
C PHE A 253 -5.24 14.33 -7.06
N ASP A 254 -5.90 14.36 -5.90
CA ASP A 254 -5.47 15.23 -4.79
C ASP A 254 -4.26 14.65 -4.05
N ALA A 255 -3.23 15.49 -3.85
CA ALA A 255 -1.99 15.10 -3.20
C ALA A 255 -2.16 14.67 -1.75
N ASN A 256 -3.02 15.36 -0.99
CA ASN A 256 -3.18 15.08 0.44
C ASN A 256 -3.87 13.72 0.63
N THR A 257 -4.97 13.48 -0.08
CA THR A 257 -5.66 12.19 -0.04
C THR A 257 -4.75 11.05 -0.50
N PHE A 258 -4.04 11.23 -1.62
CA PHE A 258 -3.15 10.21 -2.15
C PHE A 258 -2.04 9.83 -1.16
N LEU A 259 -1.42 10.82 -0.50
CA LEU A 259 -0.37 10.57 0.49
C LEU A 259 -0.92 9.96 1.78
N LEU A 260 -2.10 10.39 2.27
CA LEU A 260 -2.75 9.77 3.43
C LEU A 260 -3.04 8.29 3.20
N MET A 261 -3.59 7.94 2.04
CA MET A 261 -3.85 6.54 1.69
C MET A 261 -2.56 5.72 1.64
N ASN A 262 -1.48 6.27 1.08
CA ASN A 262 -0.19 5.59 1.03
C ASN A 262 0.54 5.54 2.38
N GLU A 263 0.32 6.52 3.28
CA GLU A 263 0.83 6.48 4.67
C GLU A 263 0.16 5.37 5.46
N GLN A 264 -1.14 5.13 5.25
CA GLN A 264 -1.86 4.02 5.87
C GLN A 264 -1.49 2.69 5.21
N ARG A 265 -1.51 2.66 3.88
CA ARG A 265 -1.37 1.45 3.08
C ARG A 265 -0.65 1.74 1.76
N PRO A 266 0.68 1.51 1.67
CA PRO A 266 1.48 1.96 0.55
C PRO A 266 1.25 1.10 -0.70
N THR A 267 0.27 1.48 -1.52
CA THR A 267 0.02 0.84 -2.83
C THR A 267 0.84 1.51 -3.94
N TRP A 268 1.08 2.82 -3.83
CA TRP A 268 1.79 3.65 -4.79
C TRP A 268 1.34 3.39 -6.24
N THR A 269 0.03 3.43 -6.44
CA THR A 269 -0.61 3.18 -7.73
C THR A 269 -1.45 4.38 -8.12
N CYS A 270 -1.29 4.89 -9.35
CA CYS A 270 -2.10 5.99 -9.85
C CYS A 270 -3.59 5.61 -9.83
N PRO A 271 -4.48 6.40 -9.19
CA PRO A 271 -5.90 6.08 -9.11
C PRO A 271 -6.67 6.26 -10.43
N VAL A 272 -6.03 6.84 -11.45
CA VAL A 272 -6.66 7.08 -12.76
C VAL A 272 -6.29 5.99 -13.77
N CYS A 273 -5.00 5.70 -13.93
CA CYS A 273 -4.51 4.76 -14.95
C CYS A 273 -3.85 3.50 -14.39
N ASN A 274 -3.87 3.31 -13.06
CA ASN A 274 -3.34 2.12 -12.38
C ASN A 274 -1.84 1.84 -12.58
N ILE A 275 -1.07 2.78 -13.15
CA ILE A 275 0.38 2.63 -13.24
C ILE A 275 1.01 2.62 -11.85
N LYS A 276 2.05 1.80 -11.67
CA LYS A 276 2.86 1.81 -10.45
C LYS A 276 3.74 3.06 -10.43
N ILE A 277 3.74 3.76 -9.31
CA ILE A 277 4.59 4.92 -9.05
C ILE A 277 5.76 4.43 -8.20
N GLU A 278 6.90 4.19 -8.85
CA GLU A 278 8.07 3.59 -8.18
C GLU A 278 8.73 4.52 -7.16
N SER A 279 8.61 5.83 -7.38
CA SER A 279 9.17 6.86 -6.51
C SER A 279 8.20 8.02 -6.36
N TYR A 280 8.06 8.54 -5.14
CA TYR A 280 7.31 9.78 -4.91
C TYR A 280 7.90 10.96 -5.67
N ASN A 281 9.16 10.88 -6.12
CA ASN A 281 9.79 11.87 -6.98
C ASN A 281 9.17 11.97 -8.37
N HIS A 282 8.45 10.93 -8.80
CA HIS A 282 7.70 10.94 -10.05
C HIS A 282 6.40 11.75 -9.94
N LEU A 283 5.96 12.11 -8.72
CA LEU A 283 4.80 12.98 -8.51
C LEU A 283 5.16 14.44 -8.75
N ILE A 284 4.37 15.08 -9.60
CA ILE A 284 4.47 16.47 -9.99
C ILE A 284 3.17 17.22 -9.73
N LEU A 285 3.29 18.52 -9.44
CA LEU A 285 2.15 19.44 -9.38
C LEU A 285 1.77 19.87 -10.80
N ASP A 286 0.52 19.62 -11.19
CA ASP A 286 0.03 19.94 -12.53
C ASP A 286 -0.41 21.41 -12.61
N GLY A 287 0.41 22.23 -13.29
CA GLY A 287 0.17 23.67 -13.42
C GLY A 287 -1.03 24.03 -14.28
N TYR A 288 -1.44 23.17 -15.23
CA TYR A 288 -2.61 23.40 -16.07
C TYR A 288 -3.89 23.12 -15.27
N PHE A 289 -3.96 21.99 -14.58
CA PHE A 289 -5.10 21.64 -13.74
C PHE A 289 -5.28 22.62 -12.57
N MET A 290 -4.19 23.14 -12.00
CA MET A 290 -4.24 24.24 -11.03
C MET A 290 -4.98 25.47 -11.56
N GLU A 291 -4.74 25.82 -12.83
CA GLU A 291 -5.38 26.96 -13.46
C GLU A 291 -6.86 26.69 -13.77
N ILE A 292 -7.20 25.47 -14.18
CA ILE A 292 -8.59 25.01 -14.31
C ILE A 292 -9.31 25.17 -12.96
N LEU A 293 -8.72 24.67 -11.88
CA LEU A 293 -9.32 24.75 -10.53
C LEU A 293 -9.56 26.19 -10.09
N LYS A 294 -8.65 27.10 -10.45
CA LYS A 294 -8.73 28.53 -10.09
C LYS A 294 -9.78 29.29 -10.89
N ASN A 295 -9.92 28.98 -12.19
CA ASN A 295 -10.79 29.74 -13.11
C ASN A 295 -12.19 29.14 -13.26
N THR A 296 -12.48 28.03 -12.57
CA THR A 296 -13.77 27.34 -12.63
C THR A 296 -14.51 27.49 -11.30
N PRO A 297 -15.80 27.91 -11.29
CA PRO A 297 -16.59 28.03 -10.05
C PRO A 297 -16.64 26.76 -9.21
N LYS A 298 -16.86 26.90 -7.89
CA LYS A 298 -16.85 25.76 -6.94
C LYS A 298 -17.91 24.69 -7.22
N HIS A 299 -19.07 25.07 -7.78
CA HIS A 299 -20.18 24.17 -8.08
C HIS A 299 -19.98 23.33 -9.36
N ILE A 300 -19.08 23.76 -10.26
CA ILE A 300 -18.79 23.02 -11.48
C ILE A 300 -17.99 21.75 -11.15
N GLU A 301 -18.49 20.61 -11.63
CA GLU A 301 -17.91 19.29 -11.35
C GLU A 301 -17.02 18.76 -12.47
N SER A 302 -17.18 19.25 -13.70
CA SER A 302 -16.40 18.80 -14.86
C SER A 302 -16.15 19.92 -15.86
N VAL A 303 -15.09 19.75 -16.66
CA VAL A 303 -14.78 20.62 -17.80
C VAL A 303 -14.35 19.76 -18.99
N ASN A 304 -14.63 20.22 -20.20
CA ASN A 304 -14.10 19.61 -21.42
C ASN A 304 -12.83 20.34 -21.86
N VAL A 305 -11.77 19.58 -22.09
CA VAL A 305 -10.50 20.09 -22.63
C VAL A 305 -10.41 19.71 -24.09
N GLU A 306 -10.45 20.72 -24.95
CA GLU A 306 -10.25 20.56 -26.38
C GLU A 306 -8.79 20.17 -26.72
N PRO A 307 -8.50 19.61 -27.91
CA PRO A 307 -7.14 19.21 -28.30
C PRO A 307 -6.12 20.35 -28.25
N ASN A 308 -6.56 21.59 -28.50
CA ASN A 308 -5.74 22.80 -28.39
C ASN A 308 -5.51 23.26 -26.93
N GLY A 309 -6.08 22.54 -25.96
CA GLY A 309 -6.04 22.83 -24.52
C GLY A 309 -6.99 23.93 -24.06
N HIS A 310 -7.94 24.36 -24.90
CA HIS A 310 -9.02 25.25 -24.48
C HIS A 310 -10.03 24.50 -23.61
N ILE A 311 -10.56 25.18 -22.61
CA ILE A 311 -11.46 24.60 -21.60
C ILE A 311 -12.87 25.09 -21.88
N VAL A 312 -13.82 24.17 -22.00
CA VAL A 312 -15.25 24.44 -22.08
C VAL A 312 -15.89 23.95 -20.78
N ILE A 313 -16.56 24.86 -20.07
CA ILE A 313 -17.26 24.51 -18.83
C ILE A 313 -18.50 23.68 -19.17
N VAL A 314 -18.66 22.56 -18.48
CA VAL A 314 -19.86 21.72 -18.55
C VAL A 314 -20.64 21.97 -17.27
N ASP A 315 -21.73 22.75 -17.37
CA ASP A 315 -22.62 23.02 -16.26
C ASP A 315 -23.90 22.20 -16.41
N GLU A 316 -24.04 21.13 -15.63
CA GLU A 316 -25.23 20.29 -15.60
C GLU A 316 -26.37 20.92 -14.77
N HIS A 317 -26.09 21.97 -13.98
CA HIS A 317 -27.03 22.63 -13.07
C HIS A 317 -26.88 24.17 -13.07
N PRO A 318 -27.25 24.85 -14.17
CA PRO A 318 -27.09 26.29 -14.33
C PRO A 318 -27.86 27.16 -13.32
N SER A 319 -28.82 26.59 -12.57
CA SER A 319 -29.62 27.29 -11.58
C SER A 319 -28.90 27.60 -10.26
N LEU A 320 -27.69 27.10 -10.03
CA LEU A 320 -26.87 27.40 -8.84
C LEU A 320 -25.91 28.59 -9.03
N SER A 321 -25.90 29.19 -10.21
CA SER A 321 -24.90 30.18 -10.64
C SER A 321 -25.11 31.62 -10.11
N GLU A 322 -26.28 31.95 -9.52
CA GLU A 322 -26.64 33.36 -9.30
C GLU A 322 -26.46 33.96 -7.88
N ASN A 323 -25.94 33.25 -6.86
CA ASN A 323 -25.93 33.82 -5.50
C ASN A 323 -24.70 33.51 -4.61
N GLN A 324 -23.48 33.64 -5.13
CA GLN A 324 -22.30 33.74 -4.25
C GLN A 324 -21.31 34.78 -4.80
N GLU A 325 -21.56 36.04 -4.49
CA GLU A 325 -20.49 37.05 -4.46
C GLU A 325 -19.52 36.71 -3.32
N ASP A 326 -18.23 36.72 -3.65
CA ASP A 326 -17.11 36.45 -2.75
C ASP A 326 -17.11 37.43 -1.56
N THR A 327 -17.37 36.91 -0.36
CA THR A 327 -16.85 37.53 0.86
C THR A 327 -15.68 36.67 1.37
N ASP A 328 -14.47 37.14 1.10
CA ASP A 328 -13.27 36.74 1.82
C ASP A 328 -13.46 37.06 3.32
N ASN A 329 -13.78 36.04 4.11
CA ASN A 329 -13.58 36.06 5.55
C ASN A 329 -12.79 34.79 5.92
N ASP A 330 -11.48 34.98 6.06
CA ASP A 330 -10.64 34.14 6.90
C ASP A 330 -11.17 34.25 8.34
N GLU A 331 -11.80 33.20 8.87
CA GLU A 331 -11.70 32.78 10.27
C GLU A 331 -12.43 31.43 10.52
N GLN A 332 -11.62 30.43 10.87
CA GLN A 332 -11.81 29.32 11.81
C GLN A 332 -13.19 28.65 11.99
N GLU A 333 -13.27 27.37 11.55
CA GLU A 333 -13.75 26.13 12.24
C GLU A 333 -14.08 25.11 11.11
N GLU A 334 -13.66 23.85 11.14
CA GLU A 334 -14.17 22.79 12.00
C GLU A 334 -13.19 21.61 12.12
N LYS A 335 -13.26 20.96 13.29
CA LYS A 335 -12.81 19.58 13.49
C LYS A 335 -13.82 18.64 12.85
N ASP A 336 -13.48 18.08 11.70
CA ASP A 336 -14.09 16.83 11.25
C ASP A 336 -13.02 15.74 11.20
N ALA A 337 -13.19 14.77 12.09
CA ALA A 337 -12.45 13.52 12.04
C ALA A 337 -12.89 12.75 10.78
N PRO A 338 -11.97 12.18 9.99
CA PRO A 338 -12.37 11.43 8.81
C PRO A 338 -13.15 10.18 9.23
N ALA A 339 -14.38 10.04 8.73
CA ALA A 339 -15.13 8.80 8.78
C ALA A 339 -14.30 7.71 8.07
N ILE A 340 -13.97 6.67 8.82
CA ILE A 340 -13.32 5.47 8.32
C ILE A 340 -14.32 4.75 7.42
N VAL A 341 -14.03 4.73 6.12
CA VAL A 341 -14.73 3.83 5.20
C VAL A 341 -14.18 2.43 5.44
N GLU A 342 -14.93 1.61 6.16
CA GLU A 342 -14.71 0.16 6.16
C GLU A 342 -15.02 -0.34 4.75
N LEU A 343 -13.98 -0.81 4.06
CA LEU A 343 -14.13 -1.53 2.80
C LEU A 343 -14.73 -2.90 3.12
N SER A 344 -16.02 -3.09 2.82
CA SER A 344 -16.61 -4.41 2.66
C SER A 344 -16.12 -5.00 1.34
N ASP A 345 -15.27 -6.02 1.43
CA ASP A 345 -14.86 -6.86 0.31
C ASP A 345 -16.00 -7.81 -0.04
N ASP A 346 -16.89 -7.42 -0.96
CA ASP A 346 -17.77 -8.35 -1.67
C ASP A 346 -17.63 -8.09 -3.17
N ASP A 347 -16.89 -8.96 -3.85
CA ASP A 347 -16.98 -9.15 -5.29
C ASP A 347 -16.67 -10.61 -5.62
N ASP A 348 -17.74 -11.37 -5.89
CA ASP A 348 -17.72 -12.52 -6.77
C ASP A 348 -19.06 -12.56 -7.52
N ASN A 349 -19.04 -12.09 -8.77
CA ASN A 349 -19.34 -12.89 -9.97
C ASN A 349 -20.17 -12.12 -11.02
N LEU A 350 -19.53 -11.89 -12.17
CA LEU A 350 -20.14 -11.39 -13.40
C LEU A 350 -20.91 -12.51 -14.09
N SER A 351 -22.17 -12.27 -14.46
CA SER A 351 -22.88 -13.00 -15.52
C SER A 351 -23.97 -12.11 -16.14
N ILE A 352 -23.88 -11.93 -17.47
CA ILE A 352 -24.65 -11.06 -18.37
C ILE A 352 -26.11 -11.57 -18.57
N PRO A 353 -27.10 -10.72 -18.92
CA PRO A 353 -28.52 -11.03 -18.76
C PRO A 353 -29.18 -11.66 -19.98
N SER A 354 -30.24 -12.44 -19.74
CA SER A 354 -31.31 -12.71 -20.72
C SER A 354 -32.67 -12.74 -20.02
N SER A 355 -33.64 -12.05 -20.62
CA SER A 355 -35.01 -11.81 -20.16
C SER A 355 -36.02 -12.80 -20.79
N PRO A 356 -37.35 -12.67 -20.63
CA PRO A 356 -38.16 -13.06 -19.47
C PRO A 356 -39.37 -13.96 -19.83
N LYS A 357 -39.87 -14.83 -18.93
CA LYS A 357 -41.23 -15.43 -18.94
C LYS A 357 -41.63 -15.84 -17.50
N SER A 358 -42.56 -15.18 -16.83
CA SER A 358 -44.04 -15.26 -16.88
C SER A 358 -44.66 -16.44 -16.09
N THR A 359 -45.21 -16.06 -14.91
CA THR A 359 -46.55 -16.37 -14.37
C THR A 359 -46.93 -17.74 -13.74
N GLN A 360 -47.67 -17.61 -12.62
CA GLN A 360 -48.65 -18.54 -11.98
C GLN A 360 -48.05 -19.66 -11.10
N GLN A 361 -48.56 -20.02 -9.92
CA GLN A 361 -49.77 -19.68 -9.16
C GLN A 361 -49.58 -20.17 -7.70
N GLN A 362 -50.20 -19.45 -6.75
CA GLN A 362 -50.47 -19.76 -5.34
C GLN A 362 -51.54 -20.91 -5.19
N PRO A 363 -52.03 -21.31 -3.99
CA PRO A 363 -51.53 -21.24 -2.60
C PRO A 363 -51.88 -22.48 -1.70
N ALA A 364 -51.50 -22.37 -0.41
CA ALA A 364 -52.32 -22.60 0.80
C ALA A 364 -52.27 -23.92 1.64
N SER A 365 -52.29 -23.64 2.96
CA SER A 365 -52.79 -24.42 4.11
C SER A 365 -51.86 -25.48 4.70
N ALA A 366 -51.90 -25.83 5.98
CA ALA A 366 -52.29 -25.19 7.24
C ALA A 366 -51.78 -26.17 8.34
N THR A 367 -51.57 -25.63 9.53
CA THR A 367 -51.23 -26.27 10.81
C THR A 367 -51.95 -27.59 11.14
N VAL A 368 -51.34 -28.44 12.00
CA VAL A 368 -51.88 -28.94 13.30
C VAL A 368 -51.07 -30.15 13.84
N ASP A 369 -50.64 -30.04 15.11
CA ASP A 369 -50.50 -31.04 16.22
C ASP A 369 -49.72 -32.36 16.03
N LEU A 370 -49.23 -33.11 17.03
CA LEU A 370 -48.82 -33.02 18.44
C LEU A 370 -48.32 -34.45 18.78
N ILE A 371 -47.36 -34.59 19.70
CA ILE A 371 -47.09 -35.76 20.58
C ILE A 371 -46.53 -37.05 19.94
N SER A 372 -45.31 -37.45 20.33
CA SER A 372 -45.05 -38.51 21.33
C SER A 372 -43.55 -38.82 21.43
N SER A 373 -43.08 -38.80 22.68
CA SER A 373 -41.94 -39.53 23.20
C SER A 373 -42.08 -41.04 22.98
N ASP A 374 -40.97 -41.73 22.73
CA ASP A 374 -40.66 -42.99 23.42
C ASP A 374 -39.15 -43.26 23.37
N GLU A 375 -38.66 -43.70 24.52
CA GLU A 375 -37.32 -44.21 24.82
C GLU A 375 -37.13 -45.64 24.26
N GLU A 376 -35.86 -46.08 24.24
CA GLU A 376 -35.32 -47.46 24.35
C GLU A 376 -34.09 -47.57 23.41
N ASP A 377 -32.87 -47.49 23.96
CA ASP A 377 -32.08 -48.54 24.63
C ASP A 377 -31.18 -49.30 23.64
N GLY A 378 -29.87 -49.31 23.94
CA GLY A 378 -28.82 -50.01 23.19
C GLY A 378 -27.45 -49.37 23.34
#